data_AF-A0A239GTD9-F1
#
_entry.id   AF-A0A239GTD9-F1
#
_cell.length_a   1.000
_cell.length_b   1.000
_cell.length_c   1.000
_cell.angle_alpha   90.00
_cell.angle_beta   90.00
_cell.angle_gamma   90.00
#
_symmetry.space_group_name_H-M   'P 1'
#
loop_
_entity.id
_entity.type
_entity.pdbx_description
1 polymer ?
#
loop_
_entity_poly.entity_id
_entity_poly.type
_entity_poly.pdbx_seq_one_letter_code
_entity_poly.pdbx_strand_id
1 'polypeptide(L)'
;MTTTSLTQQFATEYAKRAVPGMLKAIRIIKLANKGIVVGAVAASYLHQAHFLDHLGAGIFSWIVPAVFDLAIVSMLTITQTVGMAADAKRAALKVLIVVVVISGAVNAAAPGPIGLRIIFALVVGLVAAVEWVAGKIRPDFTAIEHRENELTPTSTVDDTKTVDGTTAVPAPVHTAPPADTDRHRTEDIPARLVSAARMITMQHRQTSTQPITDDELAARLNTTPAIAGQLLSAIDNPAPTRINGHAPVLGGTR
;
A
#
# COMPACT_ATOMS: atom_id res chain seq x y z
N MET A 1 37.83 -5.57 -7.94
CA MET A 1 36.58 -5.58 -8.73
C MET A 1 35.46 -6.04 -7.80
N THR A 2 34.54 -5.16 -7.44
CA THR A 2 33.40 -5.48 -6.57
C THR A 2 32.29 -6.12 -7.39
N THR A 3 32.04 -7.41 -7.16
CA THR A 3 30.93 -8.13 -7.79
C THR A 3 29.61 -7.74 -7.13
N THR A 4 28.87 -6.82 -7.76
CA THR A 4 27.46 -6.53 -7.42
C THR A 4 26.67 -7.84 -7.39
N SER A 5 25.96 -8.13 -6.30
CA SER A 5 25.22 -9.39 -6.21
C SER A 5 24.10 -9.46 -7.26
N LEU A 6 23.82 -10.66 -7.80
CA LEU A 6 22.72 -10.85 -8.75
C LEU A 6 21.39 -10.29 -8.21
N THR A 7 21.12 -10.51 -6.92
CA THR A 7 19.96 -9.96 -6.20
C THR A 7 19.86 -8.43 -6.31
N GLN A 8 20.98 -7.72 -6.12
CA GLN A 8 21.04 -6.27 -6.24
C GLN A 8 20.85 -5.82 -7.70
N GLN A 9 21.41 -6.56 -8.67
CA GLN A 9 21.22 -6.28 -10.10
C GLN A 9 19.75 -6.47 -10.54
N PHE A 10 19.08 -7.52 -10.06
CA PHE A 10 17.65 -7.75 -10.26
C PHE A 10 16.79 -6.69 -9.59
N ALA A 11 17.10 -6.30 -8.34
CA ALA A 11 16.39 -5.23 -7.64
C ALA A 11 16.47 -3.89 -8.40
N THR A 12 17.66 -3.55 -8.92
CA THR A 12 17.86 -2.33 -9.71
C THR A 12 17.10 -2.33 -11.04
N GLU A 13 17.13 -3.41 -11.83
CA GLU A 13 16.34 -3.47 -13.08
C GLU A 13 14.82 -3.54 -12.81
N TYR A 14 14.39 -4.23 -11.74
CA TYR A 14 12.98 -4.24 -11.34
C TYR A 14 12.51 -2.83 -10.95
N ALA A 15 13.26 -2.12 -10.11
CA ALA A 15 12.94 -0.73 -9.73
C ALA A 15 12.89 0.18 -10.97
N LYS A 16 13.89 0.10 -11.85
CA LYS A 16 14.01 0.91 -13.07
C LYS A 16 12.84 0.73 -14.04
N ARG A 17 12.19 -0.45 -14.07
CA ARG A 17 11.01 -0.72 -14.90
C ARG A 17 9.69 -0.45 -14.17
N ALA A 18 9.57 -0.84 -12.90
CA ALA A 18 8.33 -0.74 -12.14
C ALA A 18 8.02 0.69 -11.67
N VAL A 19 9.03 1.44 -11.21
CA VAL A 19 8.84 2.78 -10.63
C VAL A 19 8.24 3.79 -11.64
N PRO A 20 8.70 3.91 -12.89
CA PRO A 20 8.10 4.84 -13.85
C PRO A 20 6.64 4.51 -14.17
N GLY A 21 6.29 3.23 -14.29
CA GLY A 21 4.92 2.76 -14.51
C GLY A 21 4.01 3.09 -13.33
N MET A 22 4.46 2.79 -12.11
CA MET A 22 3.76 3.12 -10.86
C MET A 22 3.55 4.63 -10.71
N LEU A 23 4.58 5.46 -10.94
CA LEU A 23 4.47 6.92 -10.87
C LEU A 23 3.52 7.49 -11.93
N LYS A 24 3.51 6.93 -13.16
CA LYS A 24 2.55 7.31 -14.19
C LYS A 24 1.12 6.97 -13.77
N ALA A 25 0.87 5.77 -13.24
CA ALA A 25 -0.43 5.38 -12.72
C ALA A 25 -0.91 6.29 -11.57
N ILE A 26 -0.03 6.60 -10.61
CA ILE A 26 -0.32 7.53 -9.50
C ILE A 26 -0.71 8.93 -10.02
N ARG A 27 -0.02 9.46 -11.04
CA ARG A 27 -0.38 10.75 -11.64
C ARG A 27 -1.75 10.70 -12.33
N ILE A 28 -2.04 9.65 -13.09
CA ILE A 28 -3.33 9.46 -13.78
C ILE A 28 -4.47 9.37 -12.76
N ILE A 29 -4.32 8.56 -11.71
CA ILE A 29 -5.31 8.40 -10.63
C ILE A 29 -5.53 9.74 -9.90
N LYS A 30 -4.47 10.48 -9.58
CA LYS A 30 -4.60 11.81 -8.97
C LYS A 30 -5.30 12.83 -9.87
N LEU A 31 -5.06 12.78 -11.18
CA LEU A 31 -5.74 13.65 -12.15
C LEU A 31 -7.23 13.29 -12.27
N ALA A 32 -7.55 11.99 -12.36
CA ALA A 32 -8.92 11.50 -12.39
C ALA A 32 -9.70 11.87 -11.12
N ASN A 33 -9.12 11.65 -9.93
CA ASN A 33 -9.75 12.02 -8.66
C ASN A 33 -10.00 13.53 -8.57
N LYS A 34 -9.03 14.37 -8.98
CA LYS A 34 -9.25 15.84 -9.08
C LYS A 34 -10.38 16.20 -10.03
N GLY A 35 -10.47 15.55 -11.19
CA GLY A 35 -11.55 15.76 -12.15
C GLY A 35 -12.93 15.41 -11.56
N ILE A 36 -13.04 14.27 -10.86
CA ILE A 36 -14.27 13.84 -10.17
C ILE A 36 -14.67 14.87 -9.10
N VAL A 37 -13.72 15.31 -8.26
CA VAL A 37 -13.98 16.32 -7.22
C VAL A 37 -14.45 17.63 -7.83
N VAL A 38 -13.76 18.16 -8.84
CA VAL A 38 -14.16 19.42 -9.51
C VAL A 38 -15.55 19.30 -10.15
N GLY A 39 -15.84 18.20 -10.84
CA GLY A 39 -17.16 17.98 -11.43
C GLY A 39 -18.28 17.86 -10.39
N ALA A 40 -18.04 17.16 -9.29
CA ALA A 40 -19.01 16.99 -8.22
C ALA A 40 -19.26 18.28 -7.42
N VAL A 41 -18.21 19.08 -7.14
CA VAL A 41 -18.35 20.42 -6.56
C VAL A 41 -19.14 21.32 -7.49
N ALA A 42 -18.78 21.40 -8.78
CA ALA A 42 -19.51 22.23 -9.75
C ALA A 42 -20.99 21.84 -9.90
N ALA A 43 -21.31 20.54 -9.88
CA ALA A 43 -22.68 20.06 -9.92
C ALA A 43 -23.47 20.40 -8.64
N SER A 44 -22.86 20.27 -7.47
CA SER A 44 -23.48 20.67 -6.19
C SER A 44 -23.71 22.18 -6.14
N TYR A 45 -22.70 22.98 -6.49
CA TYR A 45 -22.75 24.43 -6.57
C TYR A 45 -23.92 24.91 -7.44
N LEU A 46 -24.03 24.41 -8.69
CA LEU A 46 -25.11 24.77 -9.61
C LEU A 46 -26.49 24.35 -9.07
N HIS A 47 -26.60 23.17 -8.44
CA HIS A 47 -27.86 22.69 -7.89
C HIS A 47 -28.35 23.56 -6.73
N GLN A 48 -27.46 23.93 -5.80
CA GLN A 48 -27.77 24.82 -4.68
C GLN A 48 -28.09 26.24 -5.17
N ALA A 49 -27.32 26.77 -6.12
CA ALA A 49 -27.55 28.10 -6.66
C ALA A 49 -28.91 28.17 -7.36
N HIS A 50 -29.23 27.22 -8.23
CA HIS A 50 -30.52 27.17 -8.90
C HIS A 50 -31.71 27.04 -7.93
N PHE A 51 -31.55 26.30 -6.82
CA PHE A 51 -32.56 26.23 -5.76
C PHE A 51 -32.75 27.57 -5.05
N LEU A 52 -31.67 28.20 -4.59
CA LEU A 52 -31.75 29.49 -3.89
C LEU A 52 -32.28 30.61 -4.82
N ASP A 53 -31.98 30.54 -6.11
CA ASP A 53 -32.51 31.45 -7.13
C ASP A 53 -34.04 31.31 -7.27
N HIS A 54 -34.55 30.07 -7.29
CA HIS A 54 -36.00 29.78 -7.25
C HIS A 54 -36.70 30.25 -5.97
N LEU A 55 -35.96 30.41 -4.86
CA LEU A 55 -36.47 31.02 -3.63
C LEU A 55 -36.40 32.55 -3.62
N GLY A 56 -35.92 33.18 -4.70
CA GLY A 56 -35.76 34.63 -4.79
C GLY A 56 -34.58 35.20 -3.99
N ALA A 57 -33.56 34.39 -3.69
CA ALA A 57 -32.39 34.83 -2.92
C ALA A 57 -31.50 35.87 -3.66
N GLY A 58 -31.77 36.14 -4.95
CA GLY A 58 -31.01 37.08 -5.76
C GLY A 58 -29.53 36.72 -5.79
N ILE A 59 -28.63 37.69 -5.59
CA ILE A 59 -27.18 37.45 -5.62
C ILE A 59 -26.70 36.42 -4.59
N PHE A 60 -27.43 36.21 -3.49
CA PHE A 60 -27.08 35.22 -2.47
C PHE A 60 -27.21 33.78 -2.97
N SER A 61 -27.97 33.52 -4.04
CA SER A 61 -28.05 32.19 -4.65
C SER A 61 -26.69 31.70 -5.13
N TRP A 62 -25.84 32.59 -5.64
CA TRP A 62 -24.49 32.28 -6.10
C TRP A 62 -23.46 32.36 -4.98
N ILE A 63 -23.57 33.34 -4.07
CA ILE A 63 -22.58 33.56 -3.01
C ILE A 63 -22.61 32.44 -1.96
N VAL A 64 -23.79 32.02 -1.49
CA VAL A 64 -23.91 31.10 -0.35
C VAL A 64 -23.31 29.71 -0.66
N PRO A 65 -23.59 29.06 -1.81
CA PRO A 65 -22.97 27.79 -2.17
C PRO A 65 -21.45 27.91 -2.36
N ALA A 66 -20.98 29.00 -3.00
CA ALA A 66 -19.54 29.23 -3.19
C ALA A 66 -18.78 29.33 -1.86
N VAL A 67 -19.36 29.99 -0.85
CA VAL A 67 -18.76 30.08 0.50
C VAL A 67 -18.69 28.70 1.17
N PHE A 68 -19.73 27.86 1.04
CA PHE A 68 -19.70 26.51 1.59
C PHE A 68 -18.66 25.63 0.89
N ASP A 69 -18.57 25.64 -0.44
CA ASP A 69 -17.57 24.86 -1.17
C ASP A 69 -16.13 25.31 -0.88
N LEU A 70 -15.89 26.63 -0.81
CA LEU A 70 -14.59 27.17 -0.38
C LEU A 70 -14.25 26.78 1.07
N ALA A 71 -15.23 26.71 1.98
CA ALA A 71 -15.03 26.22 3.33
C ALA A 71 -14.69 24.72 3.36
N ILE A 72 -15.36 23.88 2.54
CA ILE A 72 -15.04 22.46 2.39
C ILE A 72 -13.59 22.29 1.91
N VAL A 73 -13.22 22.96 0.81
CA VAL A 73 -11.88 22.90 0.22
C VAL A 73 -10.82 23.40 1.20
N SER A 74 -11.08 24.50 1.92
CA SER A 74 -10.18 25.04 2.94
C SER A 74 -9.94 24.05 4.10
N MET A 75 -11.01 23.51 4.69
CA MET A 75 -10.88 22.56 5.81
C MET A 75 -10.22 21.24 5.38
N LEU A 76 -10.53 20.73 4.18
CA LEU A 76 -9.83 19.58 3.59
C LEU A 76 -8.35 19.87 3.38
N THR A 77 -7.98 21.04 2.86
CA THR A 77 -6.58 21.46 2.69
C THR A 77 -5.84 21.43 4.03
N ILE A 78 -6.41 22.02 5.09
CA ILE A 78 -5.80 22.04 6.44
C ILE A 78 -5.64 20.61 6.99
N THR A 79 -6.70 19.82 6.92
CA THR A 79 -6.76 18.42 7.37
C THR A 79 -5.69 17.54 6.69
N GLN A 80 -5.53 17.69 5.37
CA GLN A 80 -4.59 16.94 4.54
C GLN A 80 -3.15 17.47 4.57
N THR A 81 -2.89 18.65 5.13
CA THR A 81 -1.54 19.25 5.16
C THR A 81 -0.60 18.47 6.09
N VAL A 82 0.61 18.18 5.62
CA VAL A 82 1.67 17.49 6.40
C VAL A 82 2.34 18.52 7.32
N GLY A 83 2.71 18.12 8.54
CA GLY A 83 3.28 19.02 9.55
C GLY A 83 2.26 19.96 10.25
N MET A 84 1.01 20.02 9.77
CA MET A 84 -0.06 20.78 10.43
C MET A 84 -0.37 20.20 11.82
N ALA A 85 -0.47 21.08 12.83
CA ALA A 85 -0.69 20.72 14.22
C ALA A 85 -1.94 19.84 14.42
N ALA A 86 -1.87 18.87 15.33
CA ALA A 86 -2.94 17.91 15.56
C ALA A 86 -4.27 18.58 15.95
N ASP A 87 -4.22 19.64 16.76
CA ASP A 87 -5.41 20.39 17.17
C ASP A 87 -6.02 21.21 16.04
N ALA A 88 -5.18 21.80 15.17
CA ALA A 88 -5.65 22.47 13.95
C ALA A 88 -6.36 21.49 13.01
N LYS A 89 -5.84 20.26 12.87
CA LYS A 89 -6.52 19.19 12.10
C LYS A 89 -7.84 18.77 12.74
N ARG A 90 -7.89 18.61 14.08
CA ARG A 90 -9.12 18.27 14.81
C ARG A 90 -10.17 19.38 14.71
N ALA A 91 -9.76 20.65 14.80
CA ALA A 91 -10.63 21.80 14.62
C ALA A 91 -11.18 21.88 13.19
N ALA A 92 -10.31 21.79 12.18
CA ALA A 92 -10.71 21.80 10.78
C ALA A 92 -11.64 20.62 10.43
N LEU A 93 -11.41 19.43 10.99
CA LEU A 93 -12.30 18.29 10.82
C LEU A 93 -13.70 18.54 11.44
N LYS A 94 -13.79 19.14 12.64
CA LYS A 94 -15.08 19.51 13.25
C LYS A 94 -15.85 20.50 12.35
N VAL A 95 -15.16 21.54 11.84
CA VAL A 95 -15.77 22.52 10.94
C VAL A 95 -16.19 21.88 9.62
N LEU A 96 -15.36 21.02 9.03
CA LEU A 96 -15.67 20.27 7.81
C LEU A 96 -16.95 19.44 7.97
N ILE A 97 -17.11 18.72 9.08
CA ILE A 97 -18.33 17.93 9.36
C ILE A 97 -19.56 18.84 9.39
N VAL A 98 -19.50 19.96 10.12
CA VAL A 98 -20.62 20.92 10.20
C VAL A 98 -20.99 21.47 8.82
N VAL A 99 -19.99 21.90 8.04
CA VAL A 99 -20.20 22.44 6.69
C VAL A 99 -20.77 21.40 5.72
N VAL A 100 -20.24 20.17 5.73
CA VAL A 100 -20.73 19.06 4.88
C VAL A 100 -22.15 18.68 5.24
N VAL A 101 -22.50 18.64 6.53
CA VAL A 101 -23.88 18.37 6.98
C VAL A 101 -24.85 19.47 6.55
N ILE A 102 -24.46 20.75 6.67
CA ILE A 102 -25.30 21.87 6.21
C ILE A 102 -25.48 21.85 4.69
N SER A 103 -24.40 21.69 3.92
CA SER A 103 -24.46 21.62 2.45
C SER A 103 -25.27 20.41 1.96
N GLY A 104 -25.11 19.24 2.60
CA GLY A 104 -25.94 18.06 2.37
C GLY A 104 -27.42 18.29 2.71
N ALA A 105 -27.72 19.01 3.79
CA ALA A 105 -29.10 19.37 4.16
C ALA A 105 -29.73 20.36 3.17
N VAL A 106 -28.98 21.32 2.63
CA VAL A 106 -29.46 22.23 1.57
C VAL A 106 -29.75 21.46 0.27
N ASN A 107 -28.87 20.55 -0.15
CA ASN A 107 -29.14 19.66 -1.29
C ASN A 107 -30.35 18.74 -1.04
N ALA A 108 -30.51 18.23 0.18
CA ALA A 108 -31.67 17.45 0.57
C ALA A 108 -32.96 18.30 0.64
N ALA A 109 -32.87 19.60 0.89
CA ALA A 109 -34.01 20.53 0.94
C ALA A 109 -34.47 21.02 -0.45
N ALA A 110 -33.60 20.98 -1.46
CA ALA A 110 -33.89 21.46 -2.81
C ALA A 110 -35.11 20.77 -3.46
N PRO A 111 -35.81 21.43 -4.40
CA PRO A 111 -37.05 20.94 -4.98
C PRO A 111 -36.73 19.88 -6.04
N GLY A 112 -37.45 18.76 -5.99
CA GLY A 112 -37.28 17.70 -6.99
C GLY A 112 -37.69 16.32 -6.47
N PRO A 113 -37.56 15.28 -7.31
CA PRO A 113 -37.80 13.90 -6.92
C PRO A 113 -36.93 13.50 -5.72
N ILE A 114 -37.50 12.76 -4.77
CA ILE A 114 -36.81 12.34 -3.54
C ILE A 114 -35.48 11.63 -3.84
N GLY A 115 -35.45 10.76 -4.86
CA GLY A 115 -34.22 10.08 -5.28
C GLY A 115 -33.11 11.03 -5.75
N LEU A 116 -33.47 12.11 -6.47
CA LEU A 116 -32.50 13.11 -6.95
C LEU A 116 -31.93 13.94 -5.79
N ARG A 117 -32.78 14.32 -4.83
CA ARG A 117 -32.37 15.03 -3.60
C ARG A 117 -31.39 14.20 -2.76
N ILE A 118 -31.66 12.90 -2.62
CA ILE A 118 -30.76 11.95 -1.95
C ILE A 118 -29.43 11.85 -2.70
N ILE A 119 -29.44 11.75 -4.04
CA ILE A 119 -28.22 11.69 -4.85
C ILE A 119 -27.36 12.95 -4.64
N PHE A 120 -27.92 14.16 -4.73
CA PHE A 120 -27.16 15.39 -4.53
C PHE A 120 -26.63 15.56 -3.09
N ALA A 121 -27.37 15.10 -2.07
CA ALA A 121 -26.87 15.07 -0.70
C ALA A 121 -25.68 14.09 -0.53
N LEU A 122 -25.77 12.90 -1.15
CA LEU A 122 -24.69 11.90 -1.14
C LEU A 122 -23.45 12.37 -1.91
N VAL A 123 -23.61 13.13 -3.01
CA VAL A 123 -22.49 13.68 -3.78
C VAL A 123 -21.61 14.61 -2.94
N VAL A 124 -22.20 15.46 -2.08
CA VAL A 124 -21.42 16.33 -1.17
C VAL A 124 -20.62 15.51 -0.16
N GLY A 125 -21.22 14.48 0.43
CA GLY A 125 -20.51 13.55 1.32
C GLY A 125 -19.39 12.79 0.60
N LEU A 126 -19.64 12.38 -0.65
CA LEU A 126 -18.67 11.68 -1.49
C LEU A 126 -17.47 12.56 -1.87
N VAL A 127 -17.68 13.85 -2.16
CA VAL A 127 -16.58 14.80 -2.41
C VAL A 127 -15.62 14.84 -1.23
N ALA A 128 -16.14 15.05 -0.02
CA ALA A 128 -15.33 15.09 1.20
C ALA A 128 -14.62 13.75 1.46
N ALA A 129 -15.27 12.62 1.16
CA ALA A 129 -14.69 11.29 1.32
C ALA A 129 -13.57 10.99 0.28
N VAL A 130 -13.76 11.34 -0.99
CA VAL A 130 -12.77 11.15 -2.07
C VAL A 130 -11.53 11.99 -1.81
N GLU A 131 -11.71 13.25 -1.41
CA GLU A 131 -10.63 14.15 -0.98
C GLU A 131 -9.86 13.59 0.22
N TRP A 132 -10.56 13.15 1.28
CA TRP A 132 -9.94 12.50 2.44
C TRP A 132 -9.09 11.29 2.02
N VAL A 133 -9.66 10.40 1.20
CA VAL A 133 -8.97 9.20 0.72
C VAL A 133 -7.75 9.56 -0.13
N ALA A 134 -7.85 10.57 -1.01
CA ALA A 134 -6.71 11.07 -1.78
C ALA A 134 -5.60 11.65 -0.88
N GLY A 135 -5.96 12.34 0.21
CA GLY A 135 -5.02 12.81 1.23
C GLY A 135 -4.35 11.70 2.03
N LYS A 136 -5.01 10.55 2.18
CA LYS A 136 -4.48 9.31 2.79
C LYS A 136 -3.58 8.51 1.83
N ILE A 137 -3.88 8.50 0.52
CA ILE A 137 -3.05 7.88 -0.53
C ILE A 137 -1.95 8.87 -0.98
N ARG A 138 -1.16 9.35 -0.01
CA ARG A 138 0.15 9.92 -0.31
C ARG A 138 1.10 8.76 -0.62
N PRO A 139 1.90 8.81 -1.70
CA PRO A 139 3.07 7.96 -1.81
C PRO A 139 3.89 8.17 -0.54
N ASP A 140 4.27 7.07 0.11
CA ASP A 140 5.12 7.12 1.29
C ASP A 140 6.54 7.45 0.82
N PHE A 141 6.80 8.75 0.62
CA PHE A 141 8.09 9.25 0.16
C PHE A 141 9.19 8.90 1.16
N THR A 142 8.87 8.81 2.46
CA THR A 142 9.76 8.27 3.49
C THR A 142 10.07 6.78 3.27
N ALA A 143 9.12 5.93 2.89
CA ALA A 143 9.41 4.53 2.53
C ALA A 143 10.09 4.39 1.16
N ILE A 144 9.95 5.36 0.27
CA ILE A 144 10.71 5.44 -0.99
C ILE A 144 12.16 5.85 -0.70
N GLU A 145 12.39 6.88 0.11
CA GLU A 145 13.71 7.33 0.57
C GLU A 145 14.40 6.28 1.45
N HIS A 146 13.68 5.59 2.33
CA HIS A 146 14.23 4.46 3.09
C HIS A 146 14.65 3.32 2.16
N ARG A 147 13.85 2.97 1.14
CA ARG A 147 14.27 1.99 0.13
C ARG A 147 15.42 2.49 -0.74
N GLU A 148 15.48 3.78 -1.04
CA GLU A 148 16.57 4.40 -1.81
C GLU A 148 17.88 4.38 -1.00
N ASN A 149 17.82 4.62 0.31
CA ASN A 149 18.95 4.48 1.23
C ASN A 149 19.33 3.01 1.52
N GLU A 150 18.37 2.07 1.55
CA GLU A 150 18.64 0.62 1.64
C GLU A 150 19.25 0.06 0.36
N LEU A 151 18.89 0.60 -0.82
CA LEU A 151 19.43 0.22 -2.12
C LEU A 151 20.72 0.96 -2.50
N THR A 152 21.01 2.08 -1.84
CA THR A 152 22.24 2.86 -1.95
C THR A 152 23.10 2.65 -0.70
N PRO A 153 23.81 1.51 -0.58
CA PRO A 153 24.81 1.39 0.47
C PRO A 153 25.81 2.53 0.30
N THR A 154 25.89 3.39 1.30
CA THR A 154 26.85 4.48 1.32
C THR A 154 28.24 3.86 1.30
N SER A 155 28.90 3.92 0.14
CA SER A 155 30.32 3.59 0.03
C SER A 155 31.12 4.65 0.76
N THR A 156 31.19 4.52 2.08
CA THR A 156 32.15 5.23 2.92
C THR A 156 33.54 4.72 2.53
N VAL A 157 34.12 5.36 1.52
CA VAL A 157 35.53 5.21 1.18
C VAL A 157 36.30 5.91 2.29
N ASP A 158 36.64 5.15 3.33
CA ASP A 158 37.57 5.60 4.36
C ASP A 158 38.99 5.35 3.84
N ASP A 159 39.63 6.41 3.36
CA ASP A 159 41.00 6.37 2.85
C ASP A 159 41.97 6.60 4.02
N THR A 160 42.54 5.51 4.56
CA THR A 160 43.68 5.61 5.48
C THR A 160 44.80 4.65 5.10
N LYS A 161 45.59 5.12 4.14
CA LYS A 161 46.93 4.67 3.76
C LYS A 161 47.87 4.47 4.97
N THR A 162 48.33 3.23 5.20
CA THR A 162 49.60 2.94 5.90
C THR A 162 50.29 1.74 5.25
N VAL A 163 51.58 1.90 4.93
CA VAL A 163 52.52 0.88 4.48
C VAL A 163 53.49 0.62 5.63
N ASP A 164 53.74 -0.63 6.04
CA ASP A 164 55.01 -1.35 5.76
C ASP A 164 55.12 -2.75 6.42
N GLY A 165 55.97 -3.61 5.83
CA GLY A 165 56.82 -4.63 6.49
C GLY A 165 56.22 -5.80 7.30
N THR A 166 56.33 -7.03 6.77
CA THR A 166 57.35 -8.05 7.22
C THR A 166 57.09 -9.46 6.67
N THR A 167 58.16 -10.15 6.27
CA THR A 167 58.23 -11.48 5.63
C THR A 167 58.12 -12.67 6.60
N ALA A 168 57.40 -13.74 6.21
CA ALA A 168 57.66 -15.13 6.64
C ALA A 168 57.05 -16.18 5.66
N VAL A 169 57.70 -17.35 5.54
CA VAL A 169 57.47 -18.49 4.60
C VAL A 169 57.92 -19.78 5.34
N PRO A 170 57.51 -21.05 5.08
CA PRO A 170 56.51 -21.66 4.17
C PRO A 170 55.43 -22.57 4.87
N ALA A 171 54.65 -23.33 4.07
CA ALA A 171 53.62 -24.31 4.45
C ALA A 171 54.14 -25.66 5.03
N PRO A 172 53.24 -26.60 5.42
CA PRO A 172 53.00 -27.74 4.51
C PRO A 172 51.54 -28.27 4.41
N VAL A 173 51.37 -29.27 3.53
CA VAL A 173 50.13 -29.89 3.02
C VAL A 173 49.66 -31.09 3.86
N HIS A 174 48.34 -31.29 4.03
CA HIS A 174 47.59 -32.57 4.23
C HIS A 174 46.07 -32.25 4.32
N THR A 175 45.06 -33.11 4.08
CA THR A 175 44.84 -34.31 3.22
C THR A 175 43.30 -34.53 3.12
N ALA A 176 42.79 -35.18 2.06
CA ALA A 176 41.40 -35.68 1.96
C ALA A 176 41.36 -37.05 1.25
N PRO A 177 40.26 -37.85 1.27
CA PRO A 177 39.07 -37.88 2.13
C PRO A 177 38.99 -39.24 2.91
N PRO A 178 37.81 -39.70 3.43
CA PRO A 178 36.84 -40.43 2.60
C PRO A 178 35.36 -40.08 2.89
N ALA A 179 34.46 -40.60 2.06
CA ALA A 179 33.00 -40.47 2.21
C ALA A 179 32.41 -41.61 3.06
N ASP A 180 31.29 -41.37 3.77
CA ASP A 180 30.27 -42.40 3.94
C ASP A 180 28.86 -41.89 4.33
N THR A 181 27.85 -42.68 3.94
CA THR A 181 26.45 -42.75 4.37
C THR A 181 25.47 -41.57 4.15
N ASP A 182 24.51 -41.85 3.28
CA ASP A 182 23.15 -41.30 3.28
C ASP A 182 22.52 -41.18 4.66
N ARG A 183 22.14 -39.95 5.02
CA ARG A 183 20.84 -39.68 5.63
C ARG A 183 20.25 -38.44 4.98
N HIS A 184 19.07 -38.57 4.38
CA HIS A 184 18.30 -37.41 3.95
C HIS A 184 18.06 -36.51 5.17
N ARG A 185 18.77 -35.38 5.24
CA ARG A 185 18.27 -34.25 6.01
C ARG A 185 16.96 -33.84 5.35
N THR A 186 15.88 -33.88 6.11
CA THR A 186 14.75 -32.98 5.84
C THR A 186 15.35 -31.57 5.86
N GLU A 187 15.53 -30.94 4.70
CA GLU A 187 15.95 -29.54 4.68
C GLU A 187 14.85 -28.73 5.37
N ASP A 188 15.19 -28.09 6.49
CA ASP A 188 14.28 -27.26 7.25
C ASP A 188 13.76 -26.14 6.34
N ILE A 189 12.56 -26.35 5.78
CA ILE A 189 11.93 -25.44 4.82
C ILE A 189 11.89 -24.05 5.46
N PRO A 190 12.64 -23.06 4.95
CA PRO A 190 12.73 -21.77 5.60
C PRO A 190 11.34 -21.15 5.74
N ALA A 191 10.95 -20.72 6.94
CA ALA A 191 9.60 -20.20 7.21
C ALA A 191 9.18 -19.05 6.26
N ARG A 192 10.16 -18.30 5.72
CA ARG A 192 9.97 -17.31 4.65
C ARG A 192 9.35 -17.89 3.36
N LEU A 193 9.71 -19.11 2.96
CA LEU A 193 9.16 -19.79 1.79
C LEU A 193 7.71 -20.22 2.02
N VAL A 194 7.37 -20.69 3.22
CA VAL A 194 5.97 -21.01 3.61
C VAL A 194 5.10 -19.76 3.51
N SER A 195 5.57 -18.63 4.04
CA SER A 195 4.87 -17.35 3.96
C SER A 195 4.70 -16.85 2.52
N ALA A 196 5.74 -16.96 1.68
CA ALA A 196 5.69 -16.58 0.27
C ALA A 196 4.74 -17.49 -0.53
N ALA A 197 4.80 -18.81 -0.32
CA ALA A 197 3.92 -19.78 -0.95
C ALA A 197 2.44 -19.54 -0.62
N ARG A 198 2.11 -19.19 0.63
CA ARG A 198 0.75 -18.79 1.06
C ARG A 198 0.25 -17.56 0.29
N MET A 199 1.09 -16.53 0.15
CA MET A 199 0.73 -15.32 -0.59
C MET A 199 0.48 -15.61 -2.08
N ILE A 200 1.36 -16.40 -2.71
CA ILE A 200 1.24 -16.79 -4.12
C ILE A 200 -0.02 -17.63 -4.36
N THR A 201 -0.32 -18.58 -3.47
CA THR A 201 -1.51 -19.44 -3.56
C THR A 201 -2.80 -18.63 -3.41
N MET A 202 -2.83 -17.68 -2.45
CA MET A 202 -3.96 -16.75 -2.30
C MET A 202 -4.15 -15.87 -3.52
N GLN A 203 -3.07 -15.33 -4.10
CA GLN A 203 -3.13 -14.51 -5.31
C GLN A 203 -3.60 -15.34 -6.52
N HIS A 204 -3.12 -16.58 -6.69
CA HIS A 204 -3.57 -17.47 -7.77
C HIS A 204 -5.09 -17.68 -7.69
N ARG A 205 -5.63 -18.03 -6.51
CA ARG A 205 -7.08 -18.22 -6.26
C ARG A 205 -7.94 -16.98 -6.53
N GLN A 206 -7.38 -15.77 -6.54
CA GLN A 206 -8.10 -14.55 -6.92
C GLN A 206 -8.17 -14.33 -8.45
N THR A 207 -7.26 -14.95 -9.20
CA THR A 207 -7.09 -14.74 -10.66
C THR A 207 -7.47 -15.94 -11.51
N SER A 208 -7.63 -17.11 -10.90
CA SER A 208 -7.85 -18.40 -11.55
C SER A 208 -8.83 -19.23 -10.72
N THR A 209 -9.69 -19.99 -11.42
CA THR A 209 -10.60 -20.97 -10.82
C THR A 209 -9.96 -22.35 -10.64
N GLN A 210 -8.76 -22.56 -11.18
CA GLN A 210 -7.99 -23.80 -11.01
C GLN A 210 -7.09 -23.72 -9.78
N PRO A 211 -6.79 -24.85 -9.11
CA PRO A 211 -5.76 -24.89 -8.07
C PRO A 211 -4.37 -24.68 -8.69
N ILE A 212 -3.48 -24.00 -7.95
CA ILE A 212 -2.08 -23.85 -8.36
C ILE A 212 -1.37 -25.21 -8.34
N THR A 213 -0.58 -25.52 -9.36
CA THR A 213 0.21 -26.76 -9.45
C THR A 213 1.61 -26.60 -8.84
N ASP A 214 2.24 -27.73 -8.50
CA ASP A 214 3.61 -27.77 -7.98
C ASP A 214 4.59 -27.06 -8.92
N ASP A 215 4.50 -27.31 -10.24
CA ASP A 215 5.36 -26.69 -11.25
C ASP A 215 5.15 -25.17 -11.36
N GLU A 216 3.90 -24.70 -11.28
CA GLU A 216 3.60 -23.26 -11.28
C GLU A 216 4.15 -22.56 -10.04
N LEU A 217 4.00 -23.17 -8.86
CA LEU A 217 4.52 -22.62 -7.62
C LEU A 217 6.06 -22.66 -7.60
N ALA A 218 6.66 -23.74 -8.11
CA ALA A 218 8.10 -23.89 -8.27
C ALA A 218 8.69 -22.79 -9.16
N ALA A 219 8.08 -22.54 -10.32
CA ALA A 219 8.49 -21.47 -11.23
C ALA A 219 8.37 -20.07 -10.59
N ARG A 220 7.31 -19.80 -9.83
CA ARG A 220 7.10 -18.50 -9.15
C ARG A 220 8.03 -18.27 -7.96
N LEU A 221 8.43 -19.33 -7.25
CA LEU A 221 9.37 -19.27 -6.11
C LEU A 221 10.84 -19.47 -6.52
N ASN A 222 11.10 -19.78 -7.80
CA ASN A 222 12.42 -20.21 -8.30
C ASN A 222 13.02 -21.36 -7.47
N THR A 223 12.21 -22.40 -7.25
CA THR A 223 12.56 -23.61 -6.50
C THR A 223 12.21 -24.87 -7.29
N THR A 224 12.44 -26.07 -6.73
CA THR A 224 12.11 -27.33 -7.40
C THR A 224 10.63 -27.71 -7.17
N PRO A 225 9.99 -28.43 -8.11
CA PRO A 225 8.62 -28.95 -7.92
C PRO A 225 8.46 -29.78 -6.64
N ALA A 226 9.50 -30.55 -6.26
CA ALA A 226 9.50 -31.32 -5.00
C ALA A 226 9.35 -30.43 -3.74
N ILE A 227 10.04 -29.28 -3.69
CA ILE A 227 9.92 -28.32 -2.58
C ILE A 227 8.56 -27.60 -2.65
N ALA A 228 8.07 -27.29 -3.85
CA ALA A 228 6.77 -26.67 -4.05
C ALA A 228 5.60 -27.56 -3.59
N GLY A 229 5.61 -28.86 -3.92
CA GLY A 229 4.61 -29.83 -3.46
C GLY A 229 4.64 -30.03 -1.93
N GLN A 230 5.83 -30.01 -1.31
CA GLN A 230 5.96 -30.00 0.16
C GLN A 230 5.37 -28.72 0.77
N LEU A 231 5.61 -27.56 0.16
CA LEU A 231 5.04 -26.28 0.60
C LEU A 231 3.51 -26.25 0.49
N LEU A 232 2.92 -26.76 -0.60
CA LEU A 232 1.47 -26.87 -0.77
C LEU A 232 0.87 -27.83 0.26
N SER A 233 1.48 -29.01 0.44
CA SER A 233 1.07 -29.98 1.46
C SER A 233 1.06 -29.38 2.87
N ALA A 234 2.05 -28.56 3.21
CA ALA A 234 2.15 -27.86 4.51
C ALA A 234 1.20 -26.64 4.64
N ILE A 235 0.64 -26.14 3.54
CA ILE A 235 -0.36 -25.08 3.54
C ILE A 235 -1.76 -25.66 3.72
N ASP A 236 -2.09 -26.73 2.99
CA ASP A 236 -3.41 -27.37 3.04
C ASP A 236 -3.58 -28.27 4.29
N ASN A 237 -2.48 -28.88 4.77
CA ASN A 237 -2.43 -29.56 6.07
C ASN A 237 -1.52 -28.80 7.05
N PRO A 238 -1.98 -27.68 7.65
CA PRO A 238 -1.25 -27.01 8.72
C PRO A 238 -1.26 -27.92 9.95
N ALA A 239 -0.21 -28.72 10.13
CA ALA A 239 -0.02 -29.54 11.32
C ALA A 239 -0.18 -28.68 12.58
N PRO A 240 -0.86 -29.16 13.63
CA PRO A 240 -1.17 -28.35 14.81
C PRO A 240 0.12 -27.84 15.44
N THR A 241 0.36 -26.54 15.30
CA THR A 241 1.60 -25.90 15.71
C THR A 241 1.76 -26.07 17.21
N ARG A 242 2.72 -26.90 17.63
CA ARG A 242 3.04 -27.06 19.06
C ARG A 242 3.76 -25.82 19.56
N ILE A 243 2.99 -24.82 19.98
CA ILE A 243 3.51 -23.66 20.70
C ILE A 243 4.10 -24.18 22.01
N ASN A 244 5.43 -24.09 22.15
CA ASN A 244 6.18 -24.56 23.32
C ASN A 244 5.95 -26.04 23.68
N GLY A 245 5.95 -26.94 22.69
CA GLY A 245 5.96 -28.40 22.92
C GLY A 245 4.60 -29.01 23.30
N HIS A 246 3.62 -28.21 23.69
CA HIS A 246 2.25 -28.64 23.96
C HIS A 246 1.40 -28.62 22.70
N ALA A 247 0.66 -29.70 22.45
CA ALA A 247 -0.44 -29.65 21.49
C ALA A 247 -1.63 -28.92 22.14
N PRO A 248 -2.31 -27.97 21.45
CA PRO A 248 -3.51 -27.35 21.98
C PRO A 248 -4.61 -28.42 22.08
N VAL A 249 -4.89 -28.88 23.30
CA VAL A 249 -5.99 -29.80 23.58
C VAL A 249 -7.29 -29.03 23.45
N LEU A 250 -7.97 -29.19 22.31
CA LEU A 250 -9.36 -28.79 22.12
C LEU A 250 -10.29 -29.74 22.89
N GLY A 251 -10.24 -29.65 24.22
CA GLY A 251 -11.35 -30.03 25.08
C GLY A 251 -12.27 -28.80 25.26
N GLY A 252 -13.59 -28.91 25.25
CA GLY A 252 -14.41 -30.12 25.27
C GLY A 252 -15.47 -29.99 26.35
N THR A 253 -16.67 -29.58 25.93
CA THR A 253 -17.96 -29.70 26.65
C THR A 253 -18.03 -29.26 28.14
N ARG A 254 -18.78 -28.18 28.38
CA ARG A 254 -20.01 -28.23 29.18
C ARG A 254 -20.97 -27.13 28.72
#